data_AF-A0A847YUJ7-F1
#
_entry.id   AF-A0A847YUJ7-F1
#
_cell.length_a   1.000
_cell.length_b   1.000
_cell.length_c   1.000
_cell.angle_alpha   90.00
_cell.angle_beta   90.00
_cell.angle_gamma   90.00
#
_symmetry.space_group_name_H-M   'P 1'
#
loop_
_entity.id
_entity.type
_entity.pdbx_description
1 polymer ?
#
loop_
_entity_poly.entity_id
_entity_poly.type
_entity_poly.pdbx_seq_one_letter_code
_entity_poly.pdbx_strand_id
1 'polypeptide(L)'
;RGKVLIAGHTGHIEKSAAAPQYRSMGSRLSEIYGAHYFAIGTEFVESVFNSKDDASGERKVFSVKNNNKLNQAFAAAEMNRAYLEIQPALDIPAVKPLITTKQGMSNIGDSFSALHAYLPMLYTIQMVPADAYDAILFVRSAHPTTMLAE
;
A
#
# COMPACT_ATOMS: atom_id res chain seq x y z
N ARG A 1 2.57 -25.28 -17.08
CA ARG A 1 3.00 -24.45 -15.91
C ARG A 1 1.87 -23.47 -15.62
N GLY A 2 1.38 -23.41 -14.38
CA GLY A 2 0.30 -22.48 -13.99
C GLY A 2 0.81 -21.10 -13.64
N LYS A 3 -0.07 -20.09 -13.67
CA LYS A 3 0.15 -18.78 -13.06
C LYS A 3 -0.58 -18.75 -11.72
N VAL A 4 0.00 -18.11 -10.71
CA VAL A 4 -0.59 -17.98 -9.37
C VAL A 4 -0.82 -16.50 -9.10
N LEU A 5 -2.03 -16.16 -8.64
CA LEU A 5 -2.34 -14.85 -8.10
C LEU A 5 -2.34 -14.95 -6.58
N ILE A 6 -1.56 -14.08 -5.92
CA ILE A 6 -1.52 -13.97 -4.47
C ILE A 6 -2.19 -12.64 -4.11
N ALA A 7 -3.35 -12.71 -3.45
CA ALA A 7 -4.01 -11.55 -2.86
C ALA A 7 -3.67 -11.48 -1.37
N GLY A 8 -2.97 -10.43 -0.97
CA GLY A 8 -2.55 -10.25 0.42
C GLY A 8 -2.27 -8.79 0.75
N HIS A 9 -2.08 -8.51 2.04
CA HIS A 9 -1.74 -7.18 2.52
C HIS A 9 -0.44 -6.67 1.87
N THR A 10 -0.34 -5.37 1.55
CA THR A 10 0.82 -4.75 0.89
C THR A 10 2.15 -5.09 1.58
N GLY A 11 2.23 -4.94 2.91
CA GLY A 11 3.40 -5.36 3.70
C GLY A 11 3.79 -6.85 3.62
N HIS A 12 2.90 -7.75 3.20
CA HIS A 12 3.25 -9.14 2.95
C HIS A 12 3.76 -9.41 1.54
N ILE A 13 3.30 -8.65 0.54
CA ILE A 13 3.62 -8.87 -0.89
C ILE A 13 4.76 -8.00 -1.40
N GLU A 14 5.17 -6.97 -0.67
CA GLU A 14 6.27 -6.08 -1.06
C GLU A 14 7.62 -6.80 -1.09
N LYS A 15 8.54 -6.33 -1.94
CA LYS A 15 9.84 -6.96 -2.23
C LYS A 15 10.99 -6.51 -1.33
N SER A 16 10.90 -5.31 -0.76
CA SER A 16 11.98 -4.59 -0.08
C SER A 16 12.22 -5.01 1.37
N ALA A 17 11.34 -5.84 1.97
CA ALA A 17 11.37 -6.17 3.40
C ALA A 17 11.32 -4.92 4.29
N ALA A 18 10.50 -3.92 3.91
CA ALA A 18 10.44 -2.63 4.60
C ALA A 18 9.83 -2.71 6.01
N ALA A 19 9.05 -3.75 6.31
CA ALA A 19 8.49 -3.97 7.63
C ALA A 19 9.59 -4.40 8.63
N PRO A 20 9.81 -3.68 9.75
CA PRO A 20 10.89 -4.01 10.67
C PRO A 20 10.64 -5.27 11.52
N GLN A 21 9.38 -5.71 11.65
CA GLN A 21 9.00 -6.81 12.54
C GLN A 21 9.16 -8.19 11.91
N TYR A 22 9.18 -8.28 10.58
CA TYR A 22 9.25 -9.56 9.88
C TYR A 22 9.81 -9.39 8.48
N ARG A 23 10.39 -10.47 7.95
CA ARG A 23 10.72 -10.56 6.54
C ARG A 23 9.46 -10.91 5.74
N SER A 24 9.04 -10.03 4.84
CA SER A 24 7.84 -10.21 4.02
C SER A 24 7.92 -11.46 3.12
N MET A 25 6.75 -12.02 2.79
CA MET A 25 6.65 -13.12 1.83
C MET A 25 7.13 -12.64 0.45
N GLY A 26 6.77 -11.43 0.04
CA GLY A 26 7.17 -10.82 -1.22
C GLY A 26 8.68 -10.71 -1.37
N SER A 27 9.42 -10.34 -0.31
CA SER A 27 10.88 -10.34 -0.32
C SER A 27 11.46 -11.73 -0.61
N ARG A 28 10.90 -12.79 -0.01
CA ARG A 28 11.34 -14.17 -0.25
C ARG A 28 10.98 -14.64 -1.66
N LEU A 29 9.78 -14.32 -2.14
CA LEU A 29 9.35 -14.65 -3.49
C LEU A 29 10.20 -13.93 -4.54
N SER A 30 10.56 -12.67 -4.31
CA SER A 30 11.45 -11.91 -5.18
C SER A 30 12.85 -12.52 -5.23
N GLU A 31 13.37 -13.03 -4.11
CA GLU A 31 14.67 -13.72 -4.08
C GLU A 31 14.63 -15.03 -4.89
N ILE A 32 13.56 -15.83 -4.75
CA ILE A 32 13.44 -17.14 -5.38
C ILE A 32 13.11 -17.04 -6.88
N TYR A 33 12.19 -16.15 -7.24
CA TYR A 33 11.60 -16.09 -8.58
C TYR A 33 12.07 -14.89 -9.40
N GLY A 34 12.74 -13.91 -8.79
CA GLY A 34 13.24 -12.72 -9.48
C GLY A 34 12.15 -12.01 -10.28
N ALA A 35 12.41 -11.80 -11.57
CA ALA A 35 11.48 -11.17 -12.50
C ALA A 35 10.16 -11.96 -12.73
N HIS A 36 10.07 -13.22 -12.30
CA HIS A 36 8.82 -13.99 -12.36
C HIS A 36 7.88 -13.70 -11.19
N TYR A 37 8.31 -12.95 -10.18
CA TYR A 37 7.45 -12.42 -9.12
C TYR A 37 7.10 -10.96 -9.41
N PHE A 38 5.83 -10.72 -9.74
CA PHE A 38 5.30 -9.39 -10.00
C PHE A 38 4.43 -8.92 -8.82
N ALA A 39 4.85 -7.86 -8.14
CA ALA A 39 4.20 -7.32 -6.96
C ALA A 39 3.45 -6.01 -7.29
N ILE A 40 2.15 -5.98 -6.99
CA ILE A 40 1.30 -4.80 -7.18
C ILE A 40 0.96 -4.21 -5.81
N GLY A 41 1.49 -3.03 -5.51
CA GLY A 41 1.14 -2.27 -4.31
C GLY A 41 -0.18 -1.52 -4.48
N THR A 42 -0.79 -1.11 -3.38
CA THR A 42 -1.99 -0.25 -3.38
C THR A 42 -1.72 1.02 -2.60
N GLU A 43 -2.25 2.15 -3.06
CA GLU A 43 -2.12 3.42 -2.36
C GLU A 43 -3.39 4.28 -2.51
N PHE A 44 -3.63 5.17 -1.55
CA PHE A 44 -4.76 6.09 -1.53
C PHE A 44 -4.39 7.49 -1.04
N VAL A 45 -5.29 8.46 -1.23
CA VAL A 45 -5.24 9.75 -0.52
C VAL A 45 -6.08 9.68 0.74
N GLU A 46 -7.32 9.21 0.61
CA GLU A 46 -8.27 9.04 1.71
C GLU A 46 -8.77 7.60 1.75
N SER A 47 -8.90 7.04 2.94
CA SER A 47 -9.47 5.70 3.12
C SER A 47 -10.40 5.70 4.31
N VAL A 48 -11.64 5.29 4.08
CA VAL A 48 -12.60 4.91 5.12
C VAL A 48 -12.74 3.40 5.06
N PHE A 49 -12.53 2.70 6.17
CA PHE A 49 -12.40 1.24 6.18
C PHE A 49 -12.93 0.62 7.48
N ASN A 50 -13.25 -0.68 7.42
CA ASN A 50 -13.60 -1.47 8.60
C ASN A 50 -12.34 -2.08 9.21
N SER A 51 -12.19 -2.01 10.53
CA SER A 51 -11.13 -2.70 11.25
C SER A 51 -11.59 -3.07 12.66
N LYS A 52 -10.92 -4.04 13.29
CA LYS A 52 -11.17 -4.39 14.69
C LYS A 52 -10.55 -3.32 15.59
N ASP A 53 -11.38 -2.67 16.38
CA ASP A 53 -10.94 -1.64 17.31
C ASP A 53 -10.16 -2.26 18.46
N ASP A 54 -8.91 -1.85 18.65
CA ASP A 54 -8.03 -2.41 19.68
C ASP A 54 -8.56 -2.21 21.11
N ALA A 55 -9.38 -1.17 21.32
CA ALA A 55 -9.94 -0.86 22.63
C ALA A 55 -11.18 -1.70 22.99
N SER A 56 -12.12 -1.86 22.05
CA SER A 56 -13.39 -2.57 22.29
C SER A 56 -13.40 -4.01 21.77
N GLY A 57 -12.50 -4.37 20.85
CA GLY A 57 -12.52 -5.63 20.12
C GLY A 57 -13.64 -5.73 19.06
N GLU A 58 -14.47 -4.70 18.91
CA GLU A 58 -15.55 -4.66 17.93
C GLU A 58 -15.08 -4.15 16.57
N ARG A 59 -15.77 -4.53 15.49
CA ARG A 59 -15.48 -4.00 14.15
C ARG A 59 -16.08 -2.59 14.03
N LYS A 60 -15.23 -1.60 13.76
CA LYS A 60 -15.60 -0.19 13.62
C LYS A 60 -15.12 0.38 12.29
N VAL A 61 -15.73 1.50 11.91
CA VAL A 61 -15.30 2.30 10.76
C VAL A 61 -14.27 3.32 11.21
N PHE A 62 -13.12 3.33 10.53
CA PHE A 62 -12.06 4.31 10.71
C PHE A 62 -11.87 5.12 9.43
N SER A 63 -11.27 6.30 9.55
CA SER A 63 -10.92 7.16 8.42
C SER A 63 -9.51 7.70 8.59
N VAL A 64 -8.72 7.65 7.52
CA VAL A 64 -7.34 8.17 7.48
C VAL A 64 -7.07 8.88 6.16
N LYS A 65 -6.05 9.73 6.18
CA LYS A 65 -5.50 10.36 4.96
C LYS A 65 -4.00 10.17 4.92
N ASN A 66 -3.48 9.65 3.81
CA ASN A 66 -2.05 9.66 3.56
C ASN A 66 -1.71 10.76 2.57
N ASN A 67 -0.62 11.50 2.79
CA ASN A 67 -0.18 12.61 1.95
C ASN A 67 1.26 12.42 1.45
N ASN A 68 1.59 11.22 0.97
CA ASN A 68 2.90 10.97 0.39
C ASN A 68 3.03 11.61 -1.00
N LYS A 69 4.27 11.82 -1.47
CA LYS A 69 4.51 12.56 -2.70
C LYS A 69 3.84 11.91 -3.91
N LEU A 70 3.80 10.58 -3.93
CA LEU A 70 3.19 9.81 -5.01
C LEU A 70 1.67 10.01 -5.09
N ASN A 71 0.96 9.84 -3.98
CA ASN A 71 -0.50 9.97 -3.95
C ASN A 71 -0.96 11.42 -4.19
N GLN A 72 -0.17 12.41 -3.74
CA GLN A 72 -0.45 13.81 -4.01
C GLN A 72 -0.25 14.15 -5.48
N ALA A 73 0.70 13.51 -6.17
CA ALA A 73 0.87 13.70 -7.61
C ALA A 73 -0.33 13.15 -8.41
N PHE A 74 -0.84 11.96 -8.05
CA PHE A 74 -2.08 11.46 -8.64
C PHE A 74 -3.27 12.38 -8.34
N ALA A 75 -3.35 12.92 -7.12
CA ALA A 75 -4.40 13.84 -6.71
C ALA A 75 -4.36 15.15 -7.51
N ALA A 76 -3.18 15.73 -7.68
CA ALA A 76 -2.93 16.96 -8.44
C ALA A 76 -3.20 16.77 -9.94
N ALA A 77 -3.00 15.56 -10.46
CA ALA A 77 -3.38 15.19 -11.82
C ALA A 77 -4.87 14.84 -11.97
N GLU A 78 -5.71 15.16 -10.97
CA GLU A 78 -7.16 14.92 -10.96
C GLU A 78 -7.57 13.46 -11.16
N MET A 79 -6.65 12.52 -10.87
CA MET A 79 -6.93 11.10 -11.03
C MET A 79 -7.78 10.59 -9.85
N ASN A 80 -8.82 9.83 -10.16
CA ASN A 80 -9.62 9.09 -9.17
C ASN A 80 -9.10 7.67 -8.95
N ARG A 81 -8.55 7.07 -10.02
CA ARG A 81 -7.93 5.75 -10.03
C ARG A 81 -6.78 5.78 -11.02
N ALA A 82 -5.70 5.08 -10.71
CA ALA A 82 -4.59 4.93 -11.63
C ALA A 82 -3.91 3.57 -11.45
N TYR A 83 -3.26 3.12 -12.50
CA TYR A 83 -2.33 2.00 -12.47
C TYR A 83 -1.00 2.51 -13.01
N LEU A 84 0.04 2.42 -12.20
CA LEU A 84 1.38 2.88 -12.54
C LEU A 84 2.33 1.70 -12.55
N GLU A 85 2.84 1.33 -13.72
CA GLU A 85 3.97 0.41 -13.83
C GLU A 85 5.27 1.15 -13.53
N ILE A 86 6.06 0.61 -12.60
CA ILE A 86 7.26 1.26 -12.08
C ILE A 86 8.34 1.35 -13.14
N GLN A 87 8.63 0.26 -13.86
CA GLN A 87 9.74 0.25 -14.82
C GLN A 87 9.60 1.38 -15.85
N PRO A 88 8.51 1.48 -16.64
CA PRO A 88 8.42 2.54 -17.65
C PRO A 88 8.34 3.93 -17.02
N ALA A 89 7.83 4.04 -15.80
CA ALA A 89 7.78 5.32 -15.08
C ALA A 89 9.15 5.84 -14.64
N LEU A 90 10.19 5.00 -14.58
CA LEU A 90 11.57 5.43 -14.28
C LEU A 90 12.14 6.35 -15.37
N ASP A 91 11.61 6.28 -16.59
CA ASP A 91 12.05 7.12 -17.72
C ASP A 91 11.32 8.47 -17.76
N ILE A 92 10.31 8.68 -16.90
CA ILE A 92 9.55 9.93 -16.82
C ILE A 92 10.17 10.82 -15.72
N PRO A 93 10.87 11.93 -16.05
CA PRO A 93 11.62 12.71 -15.06
C PRO A 93 10.77 13.27 -13.93
N ALA A 94 9.51 13.60 -14.19
CA ALA A 94 8.59 14.11 -13.17
C ALA A 94 8.10 13.01 -12.20
N VAL A 95 8.05 11.74 -12.65
CA VAL A 95 7.53 10.62 -11.85
C VAL A 95 8.64 9.89 -11.12
N LYS A 96 9.83 9.77 -11.73
CA LYS A 96 10.96 9.03 -11.17
C LYS A 96 11.25 9.39 -9.70
N PRO A 97 11.36 10.67 -9.27
CA PRO A 97 11.61 10.99 -7.87
C PRO A 97 10.48 10.55 -6.93
N LEU A 98 9.24 10.46 -7.42
CA LEU A 98 8.07 10.02 -6.64
C LEU A 98 8.11 8.53 -6.34
N ILE A 99 8.78 7.72 -7.17
CA ILE A 99 8.85 6.26 -7.01
C ILE A 99 10.22 5.77 -6.52
N THR A 100 11.27 6.57 -6.67
CA THR A 100 12.64 6.21 -6.20
C THR A 100 13.04 6.87 -4.88
N THR A 101 12.16 7.66 -4.25
CA THR A 101 12.44 8.29 -2.95
C THR A 101 11.67 7.60 -1.83
N LYS A 102 12.36 7.38 -0.70
CA LYS A 102 11.77 6.82 0.52
C LYS A 102 10.64 7.72 1.04
N GLN A 103 9.47 7.15 1.28
CA GLN A 103 8.30 7.84 1.78
C GLN A 103 7.37 6.91 2.56
N GLY A 104 6.42 7.49 3.31
CA GLY A 104 5.40 6.74 4.04
C GLY A 104 4.33 6.18 3.10
N MET A 105 4.40 4.90 2.81
CA MET A 105 3.37 4.18 2.05
C MET A 105 2.33 3.60 3.00
N SER A 106 1.05 3.64 2.62
CA SER A 106 -0.04 3.16 3.49
C SER A 106 0.05 1.67 3.80
N ASN A 107 -0.16 1.30 5.06
CA ASN A 107 -0.06 -0.07 5.57
C ASN A 107 -0.98 -0.25 6.80
N ILE A 108 -2.20 -0.75 6.57
CA ILE A 108 -3.29 -0.82 7.57
C ILE A 108 -3.76 -2.26 7.74
N GLY A 109 -3.57 -2.82 8.94
CA GLY A 109 -4.04 -4.16 9.30
C GLY A 109 -5.49 -4.23 9.79
N ASP A 110 -5.94 -5.44 10.12
CA ASP A 110 -7.28 -5.71 10.67
C ASP A 110 -7.43 -5.32 12.15
N SER A 111 -6.34 -4.92 12.81
CA SER A 111 -6.34 -4.30 14.14
C SER A 111 -5.99 -2.83 14.02
N PHE A 112 -6.83 -1.96 14.56
CA PHE A 112 -6.64 -0.51 14.46
C PHE A 112 -7.20 0.23 15.68
N SER A 113 -6.72 1.45 15.91
CA SER A 113 -7.16 2.30 17.01
C SER A 113 -7.37 3.74 16.56
N ALA A 114 -8.14 4.51 17.32
CA ALA A 114 -8.29 5.95 17.07
C ALA A 114 -6.95 6.71 17.13
N LEU A 115 -6.01 6.25 17.96
CA LEU A 115 -4.66 6.82 18.03
C LEU A 115 -3.89 6.58 16.72
N HIS A 116 -4.01 5.38 16.13
CA HIS A 116 -3.43 5.11 14.81
C HIS A 116 -3.98 6.10 13.78
N ALA A 117 -5.30 6.33 13.74
CA ALA A 117 -5.92 7.25 12.79
C ALA A 117 -5.33 8.68 12.85
N TYR A 118 -4.97 9.14 14.06
CA TYR A 118 -4.41 10.47 14.28
C TYR A 118 -2.94 10.61 13.87
N LEU A 119 -2.15 9.53 13.91
CA LEU A 119 -0.70 9.57 13.67
C LEU A 119 -0.31 8.76 12.43
N PRO A 120 -0.04 9.41 11.27
CA PRO A 120 0.33 8.74 10.02
C PRO A 120 1.44 7.70 10.12
N MET A 121 2.42 7.95 10.98
CA MET A 121 3.53 7.01 11.22
C MET A 121 3.08 5.66 11.78
N LEU A 122 1.89 5.56 12.40
CA LEU A 122 1.35 4.32 12.97
C LEU A 122 0.58 3.48 11.95
N TYR A 123 0.31 4.00 10.75
CA TYR A 123 -0.34 3.25 9.66
C TYR A 123 0.40 3.37 8.33
N THR A 124 1.64 3.83 8.35
CA THR A 124 2.50 3.88 7.16
C THR A 124 3.81 3.16 7.42
N ILE A 125 4.39 2.62 6.35
CA ILE A 125 5.74 2.05 6.36
C ILE A 125 6.63 2.90 5.46
N GLN A 126 7.82 3.24 5.95
CA GLN A 126 8.81 4.00 5.18
C GLN A 126 9.52 3.09 4.18
N MET A 127 9.22 3.26 2.89
CA MET A 127 9.80 2.44 1.81
C MET A 127 10.05 3.27 0.55
N VAL A 128 10.87 2.76 -0.35
CA VAL A 128 11.03 3.26 -1.72
C VAL A 128 10.04 2.49 -2.61
N PRO A 129 9.05 3.14 -3.24
CA PRO A 129 8.02 2.42 -4.00
C PRO A 129 8.58 1.49 -5.09
N ALA A 130 9.63 1.92 -5.79
CA ALA A 130 10.28 1.15 -6.86
C ALA A 130 11.08 -0.07 -6.36
N ASP A 131 11.50 -0.07 -5.09
CA ASP A 131 12.15 -1.23 -4.47
C ASP A 131 11.11 -2.23 -3.95
N ALA A 132 9.91 -1.74 -3.62
CA ALA A 132 8.86 -2.52 -2.98
C ALA A 132 7.91 -3.21 -3.98
N TYR A 133 7.63 -2.59 -5.13
CA TYR A 133 6.60 -3.04 -6.07
C TYR A 133 7.04 -2.88 -7.54
N ASP A 134 6.44 -3.66 -8.45
CA ASP A 134 6.57 -3.47 -9.90
C ASP A 134 5.47 -2.58 -10.47
N ALA A 135 4.34 -2.50 -9.78
CA ALA A 135 3.25 -1.59 -10.12
C ALA A 135 2.50 -1.11 -8.88
N ILE A 136 1.79 0.00 -9.02
CA ILE A 136 0.96 0.59 -7.97
C ILE A 136 -0.44 0.83 -8.51
N LEU A 137 -1.43 0.31 -7.80
CA LEU A 137 -2.83 0.64 -7.98
C LEU A 137 -3.21 1.76 -7.02
N PHE A 138 -3.60 2.90 -7.57
CA PHE A 138 -4.03 4.07 -6.83
C PHE A 138 -5.55 4.19 -6.84
N VAL A 139 -6.12 4.51 -5.69
CA VAL A 139 -7.52 4.94 -5.55
C VAL A 139 -7.56 6.21 -4.70
N ARG A 140 -8.15 7.30 -5.19
CA ARG A 140 -8.17 8.57 -4.44
C ARG A 140 -8.86 8.42 -3.08
N SER A 141 -10.06 7.85 -3.10
CA SER A 141 -10.89 7.65 -1.92
C SER A 141 -11.38 6.20 -1.87
N ALA A 142 -11.07 5.50 -0.79
CA ALA A 142 -11.59 4.16 -0.49
C ALA A 142 -12.74 4.21 0.53
N HIS A 143 -13.65 3.24 0.45
CA HIS A 143 -14.84 3.15 1.30
C HIS A 143 -14.89 1.79 2.01
N PRO A 144 -15.63 1.67 3.13
CA PRO A 144 -15.72 0.42 3.87
C PRO A 144 -16.22 -0.72 3.02
N THR A 145 -15.65 -1.90 3.24
CA THR A 145 -16.15 -3.15 2.66
C THR A 145 -17.54 -3.47 3.21
N THR A 146 -18.37 -4.12 2.41
CA THR A 146 -19.63 -4.69 2.90
C THR A 146 -19.33 -6.00 3.62
N MET A 147 -19.60 -6.07 4.92
CA MET A 147 -19.53 -7.32 5.67
C MET A 147 -20.77 -8.15 5.35
N LEU A 148 -20.56 -9.41 4.96
CA LEU A 148 -21.66 -10.36 4.89
C LEU A 148 -22.08 -10.74 6.31
N ALA A 149 -23.38 -10.93 6.53
CA ALA A 149 -23.85 -11.52 7.78
C ALA A 149 -23.27 -12.92 7.93
N GLU A 150 -22.94 -13.30 9.17
CA GLU A 150 -22.57 -14.67 9.53
C GLU A 150 -23.74 -15.64 9.35
#